data_AF-A0A3M9YQA1-F1
#
_entry.id   AF-A0A3M9YQA1-F1
#
_cell.length_a   1.000
_cell.length_b   1.000
_cell.length_c   1.000
_cell.angle_alpha   90.00
_cell.angle_beta   90.00
_cell.angle_gamma   90.00
#
_symmetry.space_group_name_H-M   'P 1'
#
loop_
_entity.id
_entity.type
_entity.pdbx_description
1 polymer ?
#
loop_
_entity_poly.entity_id
_entity_poly.type
_entity_poly.pdbx_seq_one_letter_code
_entity_poly.pdbx_strand_id
1 'polypeptide(L)'
;MTGTGTPLAATANLDFTVTIPKFVYIRIGTGTNAANNTTVDNIVFNVPAANIGDGTAVTGTGGDLTNGQVTARVLGNNGTIAFSSTTLGPLNNGAGDTISWSQMNVAVATNTTTTALAHPALVDGATTSINLAPTSGTKVTNLDARWTFTYRNQNVVPAGTYGGVNTRNGRVTYAVSMP
;
A
#
# COMPACT_ATOMS: atom_id res chain seq x y z
N MET A 1 39.01 -22.78 42.51
CA MET A 1 39.27 -22.54 43.94
C MET A 1 40.18 -23.64 44.46
N THR A 2 41.23 -23.31 45.21
CA THR A 2 42.04 -24.29 45.96
C THR A 2 42.08 -23.85 47.43
N GLY A 3 41.87 -24.79 48.36
CA GLY A 3 41.84 -24.53 49.81
C GLY A 3 41.38 -25.76 50.60
N THR A 4 41.66 -25.81 51.91
CA THR A 4 41.36 -26.96 52.80
C THR A 4 40.12 -26.77 53.69
N GLY A 5 39.44 -25.62 53.60
CA GLY A 5 38.27 -25.29 54.42
C GLY A 5 36.95 -25.84 53.88
N THR A 6 35.97 -26.05 54.77
CA THR A 6 34.64 -26.60 54.42
C THR A 6 33.51 -25.63 54.78
N PRO A 7 32.67 -25.17 53.82
CA PRO A 7 32.69 -25.44 52.38
C PRO A 7 33.51 -24.42 51.55
N LEU A 8 34.11 -24.86 50.43
CA LEU A 8 34.59 -23.97 49.36
C LEU A 8 33.41 -23.62 48.42
N ALA A 9 33.12 -22.34 48.20
CA ALA A 9 32.03 -21.89 47.32
C ALA A 9 32.46 -20.75 46.40
N ALA A 10 32.13 -20.85 45.11
CA ALA A 10 32.36 -19.80 44.11
C ALA A 10 31.08 -19.53 43.32
N THR A 11 30.84 -18.26 42.97
CA THR A 11 29.68 -17.80 42.19
C THR A 11 30.11 -16.76 41.17
N ALA A 12 29.43 -16.72 40.03
CA ALA A 12 29.59 -15.70 38.99
C ALA A 12 28.22 -15.35 38.40
N ASN A 13 28.07 -14.12 37.92
CA ASN A 13 26.82 -13.59 37.36
C ASN A 13 27.02 -13.15 35.91
N LEU A 14 25.96 -13.23 35.10
CA LEU A 14 25.92 -12.77 33.71
C LEU A 14 24.56 -12.13 33.43
N ASP A 15 24.57 -10.95 32.81
CA ASP A 15 23.37 -10.23 32.39
C ASP A 15 23.27 -10.14 30.86
N PHE A 16 22.04 -10.11 30.35
CA PHE A 16 21.74 -9.95 28.92
C PHE A 16 20.80 -8.76 28.70
N THR A 17 20.97 -8.07 27.57
CA THR A 17 20.08 -6.99 27.14
C THR A 17 19.77 -7.15 25.66
N VAL A 18 18.49 -6.99 25.30
CA VAL A 18 18.00 -7.01 23.91
C VAL A 18 17.16 -5.76 23.68
N THR A 19 17.52 -4.99 22.65
CA THR A 19 16.78 -3.81 22.22
C THR A 19 16.10 -4.10 20.89
N ILE A 20 14.76 -3.97 20.84
CA ILE A 20 13.98 -4.09 19.61
C ILE A 20 13.42 -2.70 19.25
N PRO A 21 13.89 -2.07 18.16
CA PRO A 21 13.36 -0.77 17.74
C PRO A 21 11.95 -0.90 17.16
N LYS A 22 11.16 0.16 17.28
CA LYS A 22 9.90 0.30 16.52
C LYS A 22 10.23 0.53 15.04
N PHE A 23 9.48 -0.08 14.13
CA PHE A 23 9.57 0.18 12.70
C PHE A 23 8.20 0.12 12.03
N VAL A 24 8.00 0.96 11.02
CA VAL A 24 6.87 0.88 10.08
C VAL A 24 7.41 0.94 8.65
N TYR A 25 6.83 0.19 7.73
CA TYR A 25 7.18 0.21 6.32
C TYR A 25 5.96 0.01 5.45
N ILE A 26 5.91 0.75 4.35
CA ILE A 26 4.94 0.60 3.28
C ILE A 26 5.67 0.59 1.93
N ARG A 27 5.18 -0.26 1.02
CA ARG A 27 5.53 -0.22 -0.40
C ARG A 27 4.30 -0.46 -1.25
N ILE A 28 4.12 0.37 -2.26
CA ILE A 28 3.13 0.18 -3.32
C ILE A 28 3.91 0.19 -4.63
N GLY A 29 3.82 -0.87 -5.41
CA GLY A 29 4.51 -0.99 -6.69
C GLY A 29 6.00 -1.29 -6.59
N THR A 30 6.73 -0.91 -7.64
CA THR A 30 8.15 -1.13 -7.87
C THR A 30 8.95 -0.71 -6.65
N GLY A 31 9.66 -1.61 -5.98
CA GLY A 31 10.53 -1.27 -4.86
C GLY A 31 11.10 -2.45 -4.08
N THR A 32 12.18 -2.19 -3.35
CA THR A 32 12.84 -3.16 -2.47
C THR A 32 12.28 -3.11 -1.05
N ASN A 33 12.00 -4.28 -0.46
CA ASN A 33 11.51 -4.39 0.91
C ASN A 33 12.48 -3.74 1.90
N ALA A 34 11.93 -3.00 2.87
CA ALA A 34 12.68 -2.30 3.92
C ALA A 34 13.72 -1.26 3.43
N ALA A 35 13.58 -0.77 2.19
CA ALA A 35 14.41 0.31 1.64
C ALA A 35 13.57 1.58 1.40
N ASN A 36 14.22 2.75 1.44
CA ASN A 36 13.60 3.98 0.95
C ASN A 36 13.42 3.87 -0.57
N ASN A 37 12.20 4.10 -1.04
CA ASN A 37 11.85 3.93 -2.44
C ASN A 37 11.24 5.22 -2.99
N THR A 38 11.87 5.76 -4.03
CA THR A 38 11.47 7.01 -4.67
C THR A 38 10.70 6.79 -5.96
N THR A 39 10.60 5.54 -6.44
CA THR A 39 9.85 5.20 -7.63
C THR A 39 8.36 5.22 -7.35
N VAL A 40 7.61 5.89 -8.23
CA VAL A 40 6.14 5.89 -8.22
C VAL A 40 5.69 5.27 -9.53
N ASP A 41 5.02 4.13 -9.45
CA ASP A 41 4.43 3.51 -10.63
C ASP A 41 3.26 4.32 -11.16
N ASN A 42 3.15 4.36 -12.48
CA ASN A 42 2.02 4.97 -13.18
C ASN A 42 1.18 3.87 -13.83
N ILE A 43 -0.13 3.89 -13.60
CA ILE A 43 -1.09 2.98 -14.26
C ILE A 43 -1.91 3.80 -15.25
N VAL A 44 -1.87 3.43 -16.53
CA VAL A 44 -2.51 4.14 -17.62
C VAL A 44 -3.67 3.31 -18.17
N PHE A 45 -4.83 3.95 -18.32
CA PHE A 45 -6.02 3.36 -18.94
C PHE A 45 -6.28 4.02 -20.28
N ASN A 46 -6.17 3.25 -21.36
CA ASN A 46 -6.48 3.72 -22.71
C ASN A 46 -7.86 3.20 -23.10
N VAL A 47 -8.87 4.07 -23.06
CA VAL A 47 -10.24 3.74 -23.44
C VAL A 47 -10.34 3.71 -24.98
N PRO A 48 -10.74 2.59 -25.61
CA PRO A 48 -11.01 2.56 -27.04
C PRO A 48 -12.16 3.51 -27.40
N ALA A 49 -12.08 4.17 -28.55
CA ALA A 49 -13.10 5.14 -28.97
C ALA A 49 -14.52 4.54 -29.07
N ALA A 50 -14.62 3.25 -29.38
CA ALA A 50 -15.89 2.52 -29.45
C ALA A 50 -16.54 2.26 -28.08
N ASN A 51 -15.79 2.43 -26.98
CA ASN A 51 -16.20 2.01 -25.65
C ASN A 51 -16.47 3.20 -24.71
N ILE A 52 -16.43 4.44 -25.17
CA ILE A 52 -16.51 5.60 -24.27
C ILE A 52 -17.82 5.58 -23.46
N GLY A 53 -17.71 5.44 -22.14
CA GLY A 53 -18.85 5.48 -21.23
C GLY A 53 -19.80 4.28 -21.31
N ASP A 54 -19.41 3.17 -21.92
CA ASP A 54 -20.26 1.98 -22.11
C ASP A 54 -20.29 1.03 -20.90
N GLY A 55 -19.54 1.34 -19.85
CA GLY A 55 -19.41 0.51 -18.64
C GLY A 55 -18.53 -0.73 -18.81
N THR A 56 -17.91 -0.93 -19.97
CA THR A 56 -16.92 -2.00 -20.17
C THR A 56 -15.63 -1.65 -19.46
N ALA A 57 -15.18 -2.56 -18.59
CA ALA A 57 -14.03 -2.33 -17.75
C ALA A 57 -12.73 -2.29 -18.59
N VAL A 58 -11.94 -1.22 -18.43
CA VAL A 58 -10.69 -1.01 -19.15
C VAL A 58 -9.52 -1.41 -18.27
N THR A 59 -8.75 -2.39 -18.73
CA THR A 59 -7.53 -2.87 -18.06
C THR A 59 -6.43 -1.82 -18.15
N GLY A 60 -5.72 -1.61 -17.04
CA GLY A 60 -4.59 -0.69 -16.98
C GLY A 60 -3.33 -1.27 -17.61
N THR A 61 -2.38 -0.38 -17.93
CA THR A 61 -1.00 -0.71 -18.29
C THR A 61 -0.04 0.00 -17.34
N GLY A 62 1.13 -0.59 -17.07
CA GLY A 62 2.06 -0.12 -16.03
C GLY A 62 1.86 -0.83 -14.68
N GLY A 63 2.48 -0.28 -13.63
CA GLY A 63 2.73 -1.00 -12.37
C GLY A 63 4.06 -1.77 -12.39
N ASP A 64 4.36 -2.51 -11.32
CA ASP A 64 5.51 -3.44 -11.24
C ASP A 64 5.18 -4.86 -11.72
N LEU A 65 3.93 -5.08 -12.13
CA LEU A 65 3.44 -6.31 -12.73
C LEU A 65 2.75 -5.99 -14.08
N THR A 66 2.10 -6.99 -14.69
CA THR A 66 1.36 -6.80 -15.95
C THR A 66 -0.09 -6.36 -15.69
N ASN A 67 -0.76 -5.81 -16.71
CA ASN A 67 -2.21 -5.51 -16.68
C ASN A 67 -2.65 -4.52 -15.57
N GLY A 68 -1.84 -3.49 -15.28
CA GLY A 68 -2.19 -2.48 -14.29
C GLY A 68 -2.17 -3.03 -12.87
N GLN A 69 -1.32 -4.02 -12.64
CA GLN A 69 -1.14 -4.64 -11.33
C GLN A 69 0.05 -4.04 -10.60
N VAL A 70 -0.09 -3.93 -9.28
CA VAL A 70 1.02 -3.64 -8.39
C VAL A 70 1.15 -4.65 -7.27
N THR A 71 2.37 -4.86 -6.77
CA THR A 71 2.56 -5.49 -5.47
C THR A 71 2.48 -4.45 -4.35
N ALA A 72 1.81 -4.78 -3.25
CA ALA A 72 1.69 -3.91 -2.09
C ALA A 72 2.14 -4.64 -0.83
N ARG A 73 2.79 -3.93 0.10
CA ARG A 73 3.26 -4.50 1.37
C ARG A 73 3.18 -3.48 2.49
N VAL A 74 2.72 -3.94 3.66
CA VAL A 74 2.78 -3.20 4.92
C VAL A 74 3.41 -4.08 6.00
N LEU A 75 4.34 -3.49 6.73
CA LEU A 75 5.15 -4.12 7.77
C LEU A 75 5.20 -3.20 9.00
N GLY A 76 5.05 -3.76 10.19
CA GLY A 76 5.27 -3.03 11.44
C GLY A 76 5.25 -3.94 12.66
N ASN A 77 5.76 -3.45 13.79
CA ASN A 77 5.94 -4.25 15.01
C ASN A 77 5.32 -3.66 16.28
N ASN A 78 4.41 -2.70 16.17
CA ASN A 78 3.77 -2.09 17.33
C ASN A 78 2.23 -2.16 17.33
N GLY A 79 1.67 -3.28 16.85
CA GLY A 79 0.23 -3.55 16.90
C GLY A 79 -0.50 -3.18 15.61
N THR A 80 -1.78 -2.82 15.77
CA THR A 80 -2.66 -2.44 14.65
C THR A 80 -2.11 -1.24 13.90
N ILE A 81 -2.07 -1.34 12.57
CA ILE A 81 -1.63 -0.27 11.67
C ILE A 81 -2.86 0.38 11.05
N ALA A 82 -3.01 1.69 11.18
CA ALA A 82 -3.96 2.43 10.37
C ALA A 82 -3.33 2.66 9.00
N PHE A 83 -3.94 2.10 7.96
CA PHE A 83 -3.48 2.20 6.59
C PHE A 83 -4.47 3.05 5.79
N SER A 84 -3.96 4.03 5.05
CA SER A 84 -4.80 5.04 4.40
C SER A 84 -4.39 5.32 2.96
N SER A 85 -5.36 5.79 2.18
CA SER A 85 -5.17 6.35 0.84
C SER A 85 -5.80 7.75 0.81
N THR A 86 -5.13 8.70 0.16
CA THR A 86 -5.58 10.09 0.02
C THR A 86 -5.51 10.52 -1.43
N THR A 87 -6.58 11.14 -1.92
CA THR A 87 -6.60 11.84 -3.21
C THR A 87 -6.90 13.32 -2.99
N LEU A 88 -6.48 14.20 -3.91
CA LEU A 88 -6.68 15.65 -3.78
C LEU A 88 -8.00 16.16 -4.41
N GLY A 89 -8.72 15.29 -5.10
CA GLY A 89 -9.93 15.58 -5.86
C GLY A 89 -10.12 14.54 -6.96
N PRO A 90 -11.18 14.66 -7.77
CA PRO A 90 -11.33 13.80 -8.94
C PRO A 90 -10.21 14.06 -9.95
N LEU A 91 -9.89 13.06 -10.77
CA LEU A 91 -8.97 13.21 -11.90
C LEU A 91 -9.52 14.30 -12.83
N ASN A 92 -8.71 15.26 -13.25
CA ASN A 92 -9.17 16.35 -14.14
C ASN A 92 -8.42 16.38 -15.46
N ASN A 93 -8.99 17.00 -16.50
CA ASN A 93 -8.34 17.15 -17.81
C ASN A 93 -7.61 18.51 -17.97
N GLY A 94 -7.71 19.40 -16.98
CA GLY A 94 -7.21 20.78 -17.06
C GLY A 94 -8.08 21.75 -17.88
N ALA A 95 -9.21 21.28 -18.44
CA ALA A 95 -10.18 22.07 -19.19
C ALA A 95 -11.53 22.22 -18.46
N GLY A 96 -11.66 21.64 -17.26
CA GLY A 96 -12.85 21.76 -16.39
C GLY A 96 -13.61 20.45 -16.19
N ASP A 97 -13.35 19.42 -16.99
CA ASP A 97 -13.99 18.10 -16.83
C ASP A 97 -13.21 17.20 -15.88
N THR A 98 -13.94 16.26 -15.27
CA THR A 98 -13.39 15.37 -14.25
C THR A 98 -13.88 13.93 -14.36
N ILE A 99 -13.06 12.98 -13.91
CA ILE A 99 -13.40 11.57 -13.67
C ILE A 99 -13.23 11.30 -12.17
N SER A 100 -14.30 10.85 -11.52
CA SER A 100 -14.27 10.48 -10.10
C SER A 100 -13.39 9.26 -9.85
N TRP A 101 -12.68 9.23 -8.73
CA TRP A 101 -11.93 8.06 -8.25
C TRP A 101 -12.82 6.83 -8.01
N SER A 102 -14.13 7.01 -7.85
CA SER A 102 -15.09 5.90 -7.80
C SER A 102 -15.15 5.05 -9.07
N GLN A 103 -14.62 5.56 -10.19
CA GLN A 103 -14.45 4.82 -11.44
C GLN A 103 -13.23 3.90 -11.42
N MET A 104 -12.35 3.98 -10.42
CA MET A 104 -11.20 3.08 -10.26
C MET A 104 -11.57 1.91 -9.35
N ASN A 105 -11.69 0.73 -9.93
CA ASN A 105 -11.88 -0.51 -9.18
C ASN A 105 -10.52 -1.11 -8.81
N VAL A 106 -10.40 -1.63 -7.58
CA VAL A 106 -9.20 -2.31 -7.11
C VAL A 106 -9.54 -3.75 -6.70
N ALA A 107 -9.10 -4.72 -7.49
CA ALA A 107 -9.20 -6.13 -7.13
C ALA A 107 -7.99 -6.53 -6.29
N VAL A 108 -8.23 -7.13 -5.12
CA VAL A 108 -7.20 -7.54 -4.16
C VAL A 108 -7.01 -9.05 -4.25
N ALA A 109 -5.77 -9.49 -4.41
CA ALA A 109 -5.37 -10.90 -4.37
C ALA A 109 -4.16 -11.09 -3.44
N THR A 110 -4.02 -12.30 -2.90
CA THR A 110 -2.83 -12.67 -2.12
C THR A 110 -1.58 -12.61 -3.01
N ASN A 111 -0.45 -12.28 -2.36
CA ASN A 111 0.87 -12.36 -2.95
C ASN A 111 1.68 -13.48 -2.30
N THR A 112 2.44 -13.20 -1.23
CA THR A 112 3.21 -14.23 -0.51
C THR A 112 2.62 -14.57 0.87
N THR A 113 1.88 -13.64 1.46
CA THR A 113 1.16 -13.83 2.72
C THR A 113 -0.20 -14.49 2.48
N THR A 114 -0.67 -15.25 3.48
CA THR A 114 -1.96 -15.96 3.42
C THR A 114 -3.16 -15.01 3.46
N THR A 115 -3.01 -13.86 4.13
CA THR A 115 -4.02 -12.81 4.20
C THR A 115 -3.57 -11.66 3.30
N ALA A 116 -4.35 -11.35 2.27
CA ALA A 116 -4.03 -10.25 1.38
C ALA A 116 -4.13 -8.91 2.12
N LEU A 117 -3.16 -8.02 1.88
CA LEU A 117 -3.26 -6.62 2.25
C LEU A 117 -4.47 -5.98 1.54
N ALA A 118 -5.49 -5.60 2.30
CA ALA A 118 -6.65 -4.88 1.79
C ALA A 118 -6.28 -3.46 1.32
N HIS A 119 -7.05 -2.93 0.38
CA HIS A 119 -6.86 -1.61 -0.21
C HIS A 119 -7.85 -0.59 0.41
N PRO A 120 -7.41 0.57 0.93
CA PRO A 120 -8.31 1.63 1.40
C PRO A 120 -9.03 2.31 0.22
N ALA A 121 -10.35 2.40 0.27
CA ALA A 121 -11.19 2.88 -0.83
C ALA A 121 -10.73 4.23 -1.42
N LEU A 122 -10.76 4.35 -2.74
CA LEU A 122 -10.46 5.61 -3.42
C LEU A 122 -11.73 6.46 -3.51
N VAL A 123 -11.63 7.71 -3.06
CA VAL A 123 -12.70 8.70 -3.06
C VAL A 123 -12.14 10.05 -3.48
N ASP A 124 -13.00 10.96 -3.93
CA ASP A 124 -12.57 12.28 -4.39
C ASP A 124 -12.23 13.20 -3.21
N GLY A 125 -10.99 13.71 -3.17
CA GLY A 125 -10.61 14.81 -2.28
C GLY A 125 -10.61 14.48 -0.79
N ALA A 126 -10.49 13.20 -0.43
CA ALA A 126 -10.49 12.78 0.96
C ALA A 126 -9.51 11.63 1.22
N THR A 127 -9.26 11.41 2.53
CA THR A 127 -8.52 10.27 3.05
C THR A 127 -9.49 9.19 3.50
N THR A 128 -9.30 7.96 3.04
CA THR A 128 -9.94 6.79 3.66
C THR A 128 -8.91 5.98 4.42
N SER A 129 -9.34 5.28 5.47
CA SER A 129 -8.46 4.45 6.27
C SER A 129 -9.12 3.13 6.66
N ILE A 130 -8.29 2.09 6.72
CA ILE A 130 -8.63 0.77 7.23
C ILE A 130 -7.62 0.37 8.30
N ASN A 131 -8.07 -0.44 9.26
CA ASN A 131 -7.20 -0.99 10.30
C ASN A 131 -6.66 -2.35 9.88
N LEU A 132 -5.35 -2.51 9.92
CA LEU A 132 -4.66 -3.77 9.65
C LEU A 132 -4.30 -4.41 11.00
N ALA A 133 -4.94 -5.53 11.31
CA ALA A 133 -4.65 -6.29 12.51
C ALA A 133 -3.25 -6.97 12.42
N PRO A 134 -2.56 -7.15 13.56
CA PRO A 134 -1.35 -7.97 13.62
C PRO A 134 -1.58 -9.37 13.02
N THR A 135 -0.63 -9.81 12.20
CA THR A 135 -0.65 -11.15 11.58
C THR A 135 0.22 -12.16 12.31
N SER A 136 1.07 -11.70 13.24
CA SER A 136 1.84 -12.56 14.13
C SER A 136 1.79 -12.03 15.57
N GLY A 137 1.29 -12.87 16.46
CA GLY A 137 1.00 -12.49 17.85
C GLY A 137 0.08 -11.28 17.92
N THR A 138 0.37 -10.37 18.86
CA THR A 138 -0.41 -9.13 19.06
C THR A 138 0.34 -7.87 18.60
N LYS A 139 1.52 -8.02 17.97
CA LYS A 139 2.46 -6.92 17.76
C LYS A 139 2.91 -6.76 16.32
N VAL A 140 3.07 -7.84 15.56
CA VAL A 140 3.68 -7.78 14.24
C VAL A 140 2.60 -7.87 13.16
N THR A 141 2.59 -6.86 12.30
CA THR A 141 1.81 -6.83 11.07
C THR A 141 2.76 -7.06 9.90
N ASN A 142 2.49 -8.08 9.11
CA ASN A 142 3.19 -8.38 7.87
C ASN A 142 2.15 -8.88 6.86
N LEU A 143 1.75 -7.99 5.96
CA LEU A 143 0.74 -8.21 4.95
C LEU A 143 1.30 -7.81 3.59
N ASP A 144 0.99 -8.59 2.57
CA ASP A 144 1.24 -8.21 1.19
C ASP A 144 0.08 -8.62 0.28
N ALA A 145 0.01 -8.02 -0.90
CA ALA A 145 -1.03 -8.29 -1.88
C ALA A 145 -0.54 -7.99 -3.29
N ARG A 146 -1.29 -8.51 -4.27
CA ARG A 146 -1.34 -7.96 -5.62
C ARG A 146 -2.63 -7.18 -5.76
N TRP A 147 -2.54 -5.95 -6.21
CA TRP A 147 -3.70 -5.11 -6.50
C TRP A 147 -3.80 -4.90 -7.99
N THR A 148 -4.96 -5.18 -8.56
CA THR A 148 -5.26 -4.93 -9.98
C THR A 148 -6.18 -3.73 -10.07
N PHE A 149 -5.73 -2.67 -10.76
CA PHE A 149 -6.55 -1.50 -11.01
C PHE A 149 -7.28 -1.62 -12.35
N THR A 150 -8.55 -1.23 -12.37
CA THR A 150 -9.38 -1.25 -13.58
C THR A 150 -10.25 -0.01 -13.63
N TYR A 151 -10.34 0.63 -14.79
CA TYR A 151 -11.25 1.75 -15.00
C TYR A 151 -12.63 1.25 -15.41
N ARG A 152 -13.67 1.60 -14.66
CA ARG A 152 -15.05 1.12 -14.87
C ARG A 152 -15.72 1.69 -16.12
N ASN A 153 -15.27 2.87 -16.57
CA ASN A 153 -15.72 3.47 -17.84
C ASN A 153 -17.26 3.66 -17.95
N GLN A 154 -17.92 4.01 -16.84
CA GLN A 154 -19.38 4.18 -16.80
C GLN A 154 -19.85 5.58 -17.25
N ASN A 155 -18.93 6.53 -17.33
CA ASN A 155 -19.24 7.92 -17.61
C ASN A 155 -18.78 8.29 -19.03
N VAL A 156 -19.65 8.95 -19.79
CA VAL A 156 -19.27 9.62 -21.04
C VAL A 156 -18.60 10.94 -20.68
N VAL A 157 -17.33 11.09 -21.04
CA VAL A 157 -16.54 12.30 -20.78
C VAL A 157 -15.89 12.82 -22.06
N PRO A 158 -15.62 14.13 -22.19
CA PRO A 158 -14.92 14.67 -23.35
C PRO A 158 -13.51 14.10 -23.52
N ALA A 159 -13.00 14.15 -24.75
CA ALA A 159 -11.63 13.76 -25.06
C ALA A 159 -10.62 14.58 -24.24
N GLY A 160 -9.63 13.89 -23.67
CA GLY A 160 -8.58 14.52 -22.89
C GLY A 160 -7.81 13.52 -22.04
N THR A 161 -6.70 13.97 -21.45
CA THR A 161 -5.93 13.19 -20.49
C THR A 161 -6.33 13.60 -19.08
N TYR A 162 -6.99 12.68 -18.37
CA TYR A 162 -7.39 12.87 -16.98
C TYR A 162 -6.32 12.30 -16.05
N GLY A 163 -5.82 13.12 -15.13
CA GLY A 163 -4.68 12.73 -14.28
C GLY A 163 -3.34 12.77 -15.00
N GLY A 164 -2.40 11.96 -14.50
CA GLY A 164 -1.00 11.91 -14.97
C GLY A 164 -0.01 11.93 -13.81
N VAL A 165 1.27 11.76 -14.12
CA VAL A 165 2.34 11.72 -13.11
C VAL A 165 2.42 13.05 -12.37
N ASN A 166 2.00 13.04 -11.11
CA ASN A 166 1.99 14.20 -10.21
C ASN A 166 1.26 15.43 -10.77
N THR A 167 0.22 15.23 -11.59
CA THR A 167 -0.55 16.32 -12.18
C THR A 167 -2.03 15.95 -12.22
N ARG A 168 -2.89 16.97 -12.30
CA ARG A 168 -4.33 16.81 -12.55
C ARG A 168 -5.03 15.81 -11.60
N ASN A 169 -4.61 15.84 -10.33
CA ASN A 169 -5.06 14.92 -9.27
C ASN A 169 -4.82 13.43 -9.56
N GLY A 170 -3.88 13.07 -10.44
CA GLY A 170 -3.57 11.68 -10.80
C GLY A 170 -2.84 10.86 -9.73
N ARG A 171 -2.54 11.44 -8.57
CA ARG A 171 -1.75 10.79 -7.51
C ARG A 171 -2.64 10.37 -6.34
N VAL A 172 -2.50 9.10 -5.95
CA VAL A 172 -2.95 8.59 -4.65
C VAL A 172 -1.75 8.58 -3.71
N THR A 173 -1.88 9.20 -2.54
CA THR A 173 -0.87 9.13 -1.47
C THR A 173 -1.28 8.09 -0.46
N TYR A 174 -0.44 7.08 -0.25
CA TYR A 174 -0.65 6.04 0.75
C TYR A 174 0.15 6.34 2.01
N ALA A 175 -0.45 6.16 3.17
CA ALA A 175 0.21 6.39 4.45
C ALA A 175 -0.17 5.33 5.48
N VAL A 176 0.79 5.02 6.36
CA VAL A 176 0.61 4.12 7.50
C VAL A 176 0.93 4.87 8.77
N SER A 177 0.13 4.65 9.81
CA SER A 177 0.45 5.09 11.16
C SER A 177 0.31 3.93 12.15
N MET A 178 1.15 3.99 13.18
CA MET A 178 1.17 3.05 14.29
C MET A 178 1.14 3.82 15.60
N PRO A 179 0.61 3.21 16.67
CA PRO A 179 0.66 3.77 18.02
C PRO A 179 2.08 3.81 18.62
#